data_AF-A0A1G8B6C0-F1
#
_entry.id   AF-A0A1G8B6C0-F1
#
_cell.length_a   1.000
_cell.length_b   1.000
_cell.length_c   1.000
_cell.angle_alpha   90.00
_cell.angle_beta   90.00
_cell.angle_gamma   90.00
#
_symmetry.space_group_name_H-M   'P 1'
#
loop_
_entity.id
_entity.type
_entity.pdbx_description
1 polymer ?
#
loop_
_entity_poly.entity_id
_entity_poly.type
_entity_poly.pdbx_seq_one_letter_code
_entity_poly.pdbx_strand_id
1 'polypeptide(L)' 'MREAALQYVRKVSGFRAPSARNAEAFDRAVEAVTAATRELLADIEVRSAP' A
#
# COMPACT_ATOMS: atom_id res chain seq x y z
N MET A 1 4.58 5.93 2.94
CA MET A 1 3.33 5.13 2.82
C MET A 1 3.15 4.56 1.43
N ARG A 2 2.97 5.38 0.39
CA ARG A 2 2.75 4.89 -0.99
C ARG A 2 3.86 4.00 -1.52
N GLU A 3 5.13 4.32 -1.26
CA GLU A 3 6.26 3.46 -1.68
C GLU A 3 6.25 2.09 -0.98
N ALA A 4 5.91 2.04 0.30
CA ALA A 4 5.76 0.78 1.04
C ALA A 4 4.59 -0.05 0.48
N ALA A 5 3.46 0.61 0.19
CA ALA A 5 2.32 -0.02 -0.48
C ALA A 5 2.71 -0.55 -1.87
N LEU A 6 3.49 0.20 -2.65
CA LEU A 6 4.02 -0.26 -3.95
C LEU A 6 4.88 -1.52 -3.80
N GLN A 7 5.77 -1.56 -2.81
CA GLN A 7 6.59 -2.75 -2.58
C GLN A 7 5.75 -3.96 -2.12
N TYR A 8 4.75 -3.74 -1.28
CA TYR A 8 3.78 -4.76 -0.89
C TYR A 8 3.03 -5.31 -2.11
N VAL A 9 2.46 -4.45 -2.95
CA VAL A 9 1.71 -4.85 -4.14
C VAL A 9 2.61 -5.63 -5.12
N ARG A 10 3.86 -5.19 -5.34
CA ARG A 10 4.84 -5.94 -6.15
C ARG A 10 5.12 -7.32 -5.58
N LYS A 11 5.30 -7.40 -4.26
CA LYS A 11 5.59 -8.67 -3.57
C LYS A 11 4.42 -9.66 -3.69
N VAL A 12 3.19 -9.21 -3.46
CA VAL A 12 1.99 -10.08 -3.45
C VAL A 12 1.58 -10.48 -4.86
N SER A 13 1.66 -9.57 -5.82
CA SER A 13 1.28 -9.84 -7.20
C SER A 13 2.31 -10.69 -7.97
N GLY A 14 3.54 -10.81 -7.45
CA GLY A 14 4.64 -11.50 -8.13
C GLY A 14 5.30 -10.70 -9.26
N PHE A 15 4.82 -9.49 -9.57
CA PHE A 15 5.43 -8.63 -10.58
C PHE A 15 6.44 -7.67 -9.95
N ARG A 16 7.64 -7.60 -10.53
CA ARG A 16 8.59 -6.53 -10.22
C ARG A 16 8.13 -5.17 -10.74
N ALA A 17 7.43 -5.16 -11.88
CA ALA A 17 6.82 -3.98 -12.47
C ALA A 17 5.55 -4.37 -13.25
N PRO A 18 4.48 -3.55 -13.22
CA PRO A 18 3.29 -3.80 -14.01
C PRO A 18 3.55 -3.64 -15.52
N SER A 19 2.87 -4.43 -16.33
CA SER A 19 2.73 -4.16 -17.75
C SER A 19 1.80 -2.95 -17.97
N ALA A 20 1.86 -2.32 -19.15
CA ALA A 20 0.97 -1.20 -19.48
C ALA A 20 -0.52 -1.56 -19.30
N ARG A 21 -0.91 -2.79 -19.62
CA ARG A 21 -2.27 -3.31 -19.43
C ARG A 21 -2.70 -3.36 -17.96
N ASN A 22 -1.77 -3.64 -17.05
CA ASN A 22 -2.06 -3.82 -15.63
C ASN A 22 -1.75 -2.59 -14.78
N ALA A 23 -1.22 -1.52 -15.38
CA ALA A 23 -0.79 -0.31 -14.69
C ALA A 23 -1.93 0.28 -13.83
N GLU A 24 -3.11 0.44 -14.41
CA GLU A 24 -4.26 1.00 -13.69
C GLU A 24 -4.68 0.12 -12.50
N ALA A 25 -4.65 -1.21 -12.66
CA ALA A 25 -4.96 -2.13 -11.57
C ALA A 25 -3.91 -2.07 -10.45
N PHE A 26 -2.63 -1.91 -10.81
CA PHE A 26 -1.56 -1.69 -9.84
C PHE A 26 -1.73 -0.39 -9.08
N ASP A 27 -1.98 0.72 -9.78
CA ASP A 27 -2.15 2.02 -9.15
C ASP A 27 -3.33 2.01 -8.17
N ARG A 28 -4.47 1.45 -8.57
CA ARG A 28 -5.63 1.29 -7.66
C ARG A 28 -5.29 0.46 -6.43
N ALA A 29 -4.55 -0.63 -6.59
CA ALA A 29 -4.14 -1.48 -5.46
C ALA A 29 -3.18 -0.74 -4.51
N VAL A 30 -2.23 0.03 -5.04
CA VAL A 30 -1.29 0.83 -4.25
C VAL A 30 -2.03 1.91 -3.46
N GLU A 31 -2.98 2.60 -4.07
CA GLU A 31 -3.80 3.60 -3.36
C GLU A 31 -4.66 2.97 -2.26
N ALA A 32 -5.31 1.83 -2.54
CA ALA A 32 -6.13 1.13 -1.55
C ALA A 32 -5.33 0.69 -0.31
N VAL A 33 -4.14 0.10 -0.53
CA VAL A 33 -3.25 -0.31 0.58
C VAL A 33 -2.74 0.92 1.34
N THR A 34 -2.44 2.01 0.64
CA THR A 34 -2.01 3.27 1.27
C THR A 34 -3.12 3.84 2.15
N ALA A 35 -4.37 3.86 1.69
CA ALA A 35 -5.51 4.33 2.45
C ALA A 35 -5.75 3.46 3.69
N ALA A 36 -5.82 2.14 3.54
CA ALA A 36 -6.02 1.21 4.65
C ALA A 36 -4.91 1.32 5.71
N THR A 37 -3.66 1.53 5.28
CA THR A 37 -2.54 1.72 6.21
C THR A 37 -2.66 3.04 6.97
N ARG A 38 -3.15 4.11 6.33
CA ARG A 38 -3.38 5.40 6.98
C ARG A 38 -4.50 5.32 8.00
N GLU A 39 -5.60 4.65 7.67
CA GLU A 39 -6.72 4.40 8.57
C GLU A 39 -6.24 3.61 9.79
N LEU A 40 -5.54 2.49 9.58
CA LEU A 40 -4.95 1.71 10.67
C LEU A 40 -4.06 2.56 11.59
N LEU A 41 -3.21 3.43 11.04
CA LEU A 41 -2.32 4.26 11.86
C LEU A 41 -3.03 5.42 12.56
N ALA A 42 -4.18 5.86 12.05
CA ALA A 42 -5.03 6.81 12.74
C ALA A 42 -5.77 6.15 13.92
N ASP A 43 -6.17 4.89 13.75
CA ASP A 43 -6.92 4.11 14.73
C ASP A 43 -6.04 3.43 15.78
N ILE A 44 -4.77 3.16 15.45
CA ILE A 44 -3.80 2.74 16.45
C ILE A 44 -3.62 3.94 17.40
N GLU A 45 -4.31 3.87 18.54
CA GLU A 45 -3.99 4.67 19.71
C GLU A 45 -2.53 4.40 20.05
N VAL A 46 -1.65 5.29 19.58
CA VAL A 46 -0.28 5.32 20.03
C VAL A 46 -0.38 5.60 21.52
N ARG A 47 -0.32 4.52 22.31
CA ARG A 47 0.03 4.58 23.72
C ARG A 47 1.46 5.11 23.74
N SER A 48 1.60 6.42 23.54
CA SER A 48 2.84 7.13 23.71
C SER A 48 3.25 6.82 25.14
N ALA A 49 4.29 6.02 25.27
CA ALA A 49 4.90 5.75 26.57
C ALA A 49 5.22 7.11 27.22
N PRO A 50 4.94 7.27 28.53
CA PRO A 50 5.29 8.48 29.26
C PRO A 50 6.79 8.75 29.26
#